data_AF-A0A6C0CZ18-F1
#
_entry.id   AF-A0A6C0CZ18-F1
#
_cell.length_a   1.000
_cell.length_b   1.000
_cell.length_c   1.000
_cell.angle_alpha   90.00
_cell.angle_beta   90.00
_cell.angle_gamma   90.00
#
_symmetry.space_group_name_H-M   'P 1'
#
loop_
_entity.id
_entity.type
_entity.pdbx_description
1 polymer ?
#
loop_
_entity_poly.entity_id
_entity_poly.type
_entity_poly.pdbx_seq_one_letter_code
_entity_poly.pdbx_strand_id
1 'polypeptide(L)'
;MAKYGELLHTYDPEKDNMYKLFCNYLNNPTMTKIKDVESFSMYMTKTYCMLNNQCRYIIAFVEYDNLAIQSKHQLVDLRWVSLQTRTLDDMHNLPAHSYIPKRGGELAIEINRISKNANNSTYVCPNLPITITLLHTKKNLNGMEYQDKGSVIAAIETYQTIITMNK
;
A
#
# COMPACT_ATOMS: atom_id res chain seq x y z
N MET A 1 -38.33 12.90 9.60
CA MET A 1 -37.32 13.99 9.67
C MET A 1 -36.10 13.52 8.89
N ALA A 2 -35.87 14.11 7.72
CA ALA A 2 -34.75 13.75 6.84
C ALA A 2 -33.43 14.23 7.45
N LYS A 3 -32.48 13.32 7.69
CA LYS A 3 -31.09 13.68 8.00
C LYS A 3 -30.42 14.06 6.67
N TYR A 4 -30.36 15.36 6.39
CA TYR A 4 -29.63 15.93 5.28
C TYR A 4 -28.13 16.02 5.60
N GLY A 5 -27.30 15.60 4.65
CA GLY A 5 -25.95 16.11 4.42
C GLY A 5 -24.84 15.54 5.31
N GLU A 6 -24.32 14.36 4.97
CA GLU A 6 -22.91 14.10 5.26
C GLU A 6 -22.07 15.02 4.37
N LEU A 7 -21.14 15.75 4.98
CA LEU A 7 -20.19 16.63 4.29
C LEU A 7 -19.35 15.79 3.32
N LEU A 8 -19.71 15.82 2.04
CA LEU A 8 -18.88 15.29 0.96
C LEU A 8 -17.58 16.10 0.91
N HIS A 9 -16.46 15.40 1.13
CA HIS A 9 -15.09 15.88 0.96
C HIS A 9 -14.63 16.99 1.91
N THR A 10 -14.39 16.65 3.16
CA THR A 10 -13.38 17.37 3.97
C THR A 10 -12.04 17.29 3.23
N TYR A 11 -11.62 18.40 2.64
CA TYR A 11 -10.28 18.56 2.08
C TYR A 11 -9.26 18.33 3.21
N ASP A 12 -8.50 17.25 3.11
CA ASP A 12 -7.48 16.86 4.07
C ASP A 12 -6.10 17.02 3.41
N PRO A 13 -5.44 18.18 3.60
CA PRO A 13 -4.17 18.48 2.94
C PRO A 13 -3.05 17.52 3.36
N GLU A 14 -3.14 16.92 4.55
CA GLU A 14 -2.16 15.94 5.03
C GLU A 14 -2.28 14.63 4.24
N LYS A 15 -3.52 14.16 4.02
CA LYS A 15 -3.78 12.99 3.16
C LYS A 15 -3.35 13.23 1.73
N ASP A 16 -3.63 14.41 1.16
CA ASP A 16 -3.20 14.78 -0.19
C ASP A 16 -1.68 14.78 -0.34
N ASN A 17 -0.96 15.33 0.64
CA ASN A 17 0.50 15.31 0.63
C ASN A 17 1.01 13.88 0.67
N MET A 18 0.48 13.06 1.58
CA MET A 18 0.84 11.65 1.70
C MET A 18 0.61 10.85 0.42
N TYR A 19 -0.55 11.00 -0.23
CA TYR A 19 -0.81 10.35 -1.52
C TYR A 19 0.28 10.70 -2.54
N LYS A 20 0.69 11.98 -2.61
CA LYS A 20 1.78 12.43 -3.47
C LYS A 20 3.11 11.78 -3.08
N LEU A 21 3.44 11.67 -1.79
CA LEU A 21 4.68 11.02 -1.33
C LEU A 21 4.79 9.58 -1.85
N PHE A 22 3.74 8.78 -1.66
CA PHE A 22 3.71 7.39 -2.12
C PHE A 22 3.72 7.28 -3.64
N CYS A 23 2.97 8.12 -4.34
CA CYS A 23 2.99 8.16 -5.80
C CYS A 23 4.38 8.54 -6.33
N ASN A 24 5.03 9.55 -5.75
CA ASN A 24 6.38 9.97 -6.15
C ASN A 24 7.42 8.87 -5.91
N TYR A 25 7.32 8.16 -4.79
CA TYR A 25 8.23 7.05 -4.48
C TYR A 25 8.05 5.88 -5.45
N LEU A 26 6.80 5.48 -5.69
CA LEU A 26 6.45 4.36 -6.57
C LEU A 26 6.48 4.74 -8.05
N ASN A 27 6.88 5.97 -8.42
CA ASN A 27 6.87 6.46 -9.81
C ASN A 27 5.48 6.41 -10.46
N ASN A 28 4.44 6.77 -9.70
CA ASN A 28 3.03 6.88 -10.07
C ASN A 28 2.55 5.74 -10.99
N PRO A 29 2.44 4.50 -10.47
CA PRO A 29 2.07 3.36 -11.28
C PRO A 29 0.68 3.51 -11.88
N THR A 30 0.52 2.98 -13.10
CA THR A 30 -0.80 2.71 -13.66
C THR A 30 -1.38 1.44 -13.02
N MET A 31 -2.49 1.61 -12.34
CA MET A 31 -3.20 0.59 -11.58
C MET A 31 -4.40 0.09 -12.38
N THR A 32 -4.63 -1.22 -12.37
CA THR A 32 -5.76 -1.85 -13.06
C THR A 32 -6.77 -2.37 -12.04
N LYS A 33 -8.06 -2.05 -12.18
CA LYS A 33 -9.12 -2.61 -11.33
C LYS A 33 -9.24 -4.11 -11.60
N ILE A 34 -9.02 -4.95 -10.60
CA ILE A 34 -9.09 -6.40 -10.74
C ILE A 34 -10.45 -6.95 -10.32
N LYS A 35 -10.97 -6.45 -9.21
CA LYS A 35 -12.24 -6.91 -8.64
C LYS A 35 -12.76 -5.94 -7.60
N ASP A 36 -14.02 -6.12 -7.25
CA ASP A 36 -14.63 -5.52 -6.07
C ASP A 36 -14.66 -6.55 -4.94
N VAL A 37 -14.31 -6.12 -3.73
CA VAL A 37 -14.30 -6.95 -2.53
C VAL A 37 -15.08 -6.20 -1.46
N GLU A 38 -16.27 -6.72 -1.13
CA GLU A 38 -17.17 -6.14 -0.13
C GLU A 38 -17.51 -4.67 -0.44
N SER A 39 -16.94 -3.74 0.32
CA SER A 39 -17.15 -2.28 0.19
C SER A 39 -15.96 -1.56 -0.45
N PHE A 40 -15.04 -2.29 -1.07
CA PHE A 40 -13.82 -1.73 -1.66
C PHE A 40 -13.59 -2.20 -3.09
N SER A 41 -13.04 -1.32 -3.91
CA SER A 41 -12.53 -1.67 -5.23
C SER A 41 -11.01 -1.91 -5.15
N MET A 42 -10.57 -3.05 -5.70
CA MET A 42 -9.18 -3.48 -5.65
C MET A 42 -8.48 -3.19 -6.96
N TYR A 43 -7.44 -2.36 -6.88
CA TYR A 43 -6.59 -1.98 -7.98
C TYR A 43 -5.21 -2.60 -7.81
N MET A 44 -4.64 -3.16 -8.87
CA MET A 44 -3.35 -3.82 -8.83
C MET A 44 -2.46 -3.39 -9.99
N THR A 45 -1.16 -3.35 -9.74
CA THR A 45 -0.14 -3.33 -10.79
C THR A 45 0.95 -4.34 -10.47
N LYS A 46 1.56 -4.91 -11.49
CA LYS A 46 2.66 -5.87 -11.36
C LYS A 46 3.97 -5.11 -11.37
N THR A 47 4.91 -5.43 -10.49
CA THR A 47 6.28 -4.89 -10.57
C THR A 47 7.25 -5.94 -11.09
N TYR A 48 8.34 -5.49 -11.72
CA TYR A 48 9.33 -6.41 -12.30
C TYR A 48 10.01 -7.24 -11.20
N CYS A 49 10.07 -8.56 -11.42
CA CYS A 49 10.77 -9.52 -10.58
C CYS A 49 11.85 -10.21 -11.42
N MET A 50 13.11 -10.12 -11.00
CA MET A 50 14.25 -10.69 -11.73
C MET A 50 14.35 -12.23 -11.61
N LEU A 51 13.88 -12.82 -10.51
CA LEU A 51 14.15 -14.22 -10.14
C LEU A 51 12.90 -14.87 -9.51
N ASN A 52 12.52 -16.06 -10.02
CA ASN A 52 11.40 -16.96 -9.63
C ASN A 52 9.99 -16.69 -10.20
N ASN A 53 9.17 -17.76 -10.16
CA ASN A 53 7.70 -17.80 -10.38
C ASN A 53 6.89 -16.89 -9.43
N GLN A 54 7.52 -16.01 -8.66
CA GLN A 54 6.86 -15.12 -7.72
C GLN A 54 6.78 -13.73 -8.31
N CYS A 55 5.56 -13.20 -8.40
CA CYS A 55 5.32 -11.86 -8.90
C CYS A 55 5.14 -10.89 -7.73
N ARG A 56 5.73 -9.71 -7.87
CA ARG A 56 5.53 -8.61 -6.94
C ARG A 56 4.41 -7.72 -7.45
N TYR A 57 3.56 -7.27 -6.54
CA TYR A 57 2.42 -6.45 -6.83
C TYR A 57 2.35 -5.27 -5.87
N ILE A 58 1.89 -4.14 -6.41
CA ILE A 58 1.38 -3.03 -5.63
C ILE A 58 -0.14 -3.10 -5.75
N ILE A 59 -0.82 -3.06 -4.61
CA ILE A 59 -2.27 -3.21 -4.50
C ILE A 59 -2.81 -1.99 -3.78
N ALA A 60 -3.79 -1.32 -4.36
CA ALA A 60 -4.50 -0.21 -3.73
C ALA A 60 -5.97 -0.61 -3.54
N PHE A 61 -6.46 -0.46 -2.32
CA PHE A 61 -7.88 -0.55 -2.00
C PHE A 61 -8.44 0.86 -1.92
N VAL A 62 -9.45 1.13 -2.72
CA VAL A 62 -10.24 2.37 -2.67
C VAL A 62 -11.66 2.02 -2.20
N GLU A 63 -12.38 3.00 -1.65
CA GLU A 63 -13.83 2.83 -1.42
C GLU A 63 -14.52 2.40 -2.72
N TYR A 64 -15.55 1.57 -2.59
CA TYR A 64 -16.24 1.00 -3.74
C TYR A 64 -16.57 2.07 -4.80
N ASP A 65 -16.11 1.82 -6.02
CA ASP A 65 -16.40 2.63 -7.19
C ASP A 65 -17.17 1.84 -8.24
N ASN A 66 -17.90 2.56 -9.09
CA ASN A 66 -18.67 1.98 -10.19
C ASN A 66 -17.84 1.83 -11.49
N LEU A 67 -16.51 1.90 -11.40
CA LEU A 67 -15.65 1.75 -12.57
C LEU A 67 -15.64 0.29 -13.01
N ALA A 68 -15.55 0.05 -14.32
CA ALA A 68 -15.52 -1.30 -14.86
C ALA A 68 -14.26 -2.05 -14.42
N ILE A 69 -14.38 -3.36 -14.18
CA ILE A 69 -13.21 -4.24 -14.00
C ILE A 69 -12.31 -4.11 -15.25
N GLN A 70 -10.99 -4.14 -15.07
CA GLN A 70 -9.96 -3.82 -16.05
C GLN A 70 -9.80 -2.33 -16.41
N SER A 71 -10.53 -1.41 -15.76
CA SER A 71 -10.25 0.02 -15.88
C SER A 71 -8.82 0.34 -15.40
N LYS A 72 -8.19 1.34 -16.02
CA LYS A 72 -6.82 1.75 -15.72
C LYS A 72 -6.80 3.18 -15.22
N HIS A 73 -6.21 3.40 -14.07
CA HIS A 73 -6.09 4.71 -13.43
C HIS A 73 -4.69 4.88 -12.83
N GLN A 74 -4.20 6.11 -12.76
CA GLN A 74 -2.93 6.34 -12.07
C GLN A 74 -3.13 6.25 -10.56
N LEU A 75 -2.11 5.82 -9.82
CA LEU A 75 -2.18 5.74 -8.37
C LEU A 75 -2.52 7.10 -7.73
N VAL A 76 -2.05 8.20 -8.31
CA VAL A 76 -2.34 9.57 -7.84
C VAL A 76 -3.82 9.93 -7.92
N ASP A 77 -4.57 9.35 -8.86
CA ASP A 77 -5.99 9.60 -9.05
C ASP A 77 -6.85 8.75 -8.09
N LEU A 78 -6.25 7.77 -7.42
CA LEU A 78 -6.93 6.83 -6.53
C LEU A 78 -6.83 7.31 -5.08
N ARG A 79 -7.98 7.58 -4.47
CA ARG A 79 -8.11 7.87 -3.04
C ARG A 79 -8.13 6.57 -2.24
N TRP A 80 -6.96 5.95 -2.11
CA TRP A 80 -6.85 4.64 -1.46
C TRP A 80 -6.94 4.73 0.06
N VAL A 81 -7.70 3.81 0.65
CA VAL A 81 -7.78 3.61 2.11
C VAL A 81 -6.64 2.73 2.61
N SER A 82 -6.14 1.84 1.76
CA SER A 82 -5.02 0.96 2.05
C SER A 82 -4.17 0.70 0.81
N LEU A 83 -2.86 0.76 0.99
CA LEU A 83 -1.86 0.43 -0.03
C LEU A 83 -1.06 -0.78 0.45
N GLN A 84 -0.86 -1.78 -0.40
CA GLN A 84 -0.11 -2.98 -0.07
C GLN A 84 0.99 -3.25 -1.09
N THR A 85 2.13 -3.72 -0.61
CA THR A 85 3.13 -4.37 -1.45
C THR A 85 3.18 -5.85 -1.11
N ARG A 86 2.98 -6.70 -2.11
CA ARG A 86 2.84 -8.15 -1.94
C ARG A 86 3.67 -8.92 -2.93
N THR A 87 4.30 -9.98 -2.46
CA THR A 87 4.79 -11.06 -3.31
C THR A 87 3.72 -12.16 -3.32
N LEU A 88 3.18 -12.45 -4.50
CA LEU A 88 2.18 -13.48 -4.73
C LEU A 88 2.71 -14.52 -5.72
N ASP A 89 2.31 -15.77 -5.54
CA ASP A 89 2.63 -16.85 -6.48
C ASP A 89 1.71 -16.82 -7.72
N ASP A 90 0.56 -16.14 -7.61
CA ASP A 90 -0.38 -15.99 -8.72
C ASP A 90 0.13 -14.98 -9.77
N MET A 91 0.01 -15.37 -11.04
CA MET A 91 0.46 -14.58 -12.17
C MET A 91 -0.73 -13.91 -12.84
N HIS A 92 -1.04 -12.69 -12.42
CA HIS A 92 -1.99 -11.83 -13.11
C HIS A 92 -1.36 -11.28 -14.40
N ASN A 93 -2.14 -11.30 -15.49
CA ASN A 93 -1.74 -10.69 -16.75
C ASN A 93 -1.90 -9.16 -16.68
N LEU A 94 -0.94 -8.51 -16.01
CA LEU A 94 -0.89 -7.07 -15.82
C LEU A 94 0.38 -6.48 -16.43
N PRO A 95 0.32 -5.25 -16.97
CA PRO A 95 1.52 -4.56 -17.45
C PRO A 95 2.51 -4.40 -16.30
N ALA A 96 3.78 -4.67 -16.58
CA ALA A 96 4.84 -4.51 -15.59
C ALA A 96 5.14 -3.02 -15.41
N HIS A 97 5.08 -2.58 -14.16
CA HIS A 97 5.52 -1.28 -13.70
C HIS A 97 6.94 -1.36 -13.15
N SER A 98 7.78 -0.42 -13.56
CA SER A 98 9.17 -0.31 -13.09
C SER A 98 9.36 0.99 -12.32
N TYR A 99 9.97 0.87 -11.14
CA TYR A 99 10.50 2.00 -10.40
C TYR A 99 11.83 1.60 -9.78
N ILE A 100 12.64 2.60 -9.42
CA ILE A 100 13.95 2.39 -8.79
C ILE A 100 13.80 2.75 -7.31
N PRO A 101 13.93 1.80 -6.38
CA PRO A 101 13.89 2.09 -4.95
C PRO A 101 14.94 3.13 -4.58
N LYS A 102 14.49 4.25 -4.01
CA LYS A 102 15.38 5.31 -3.54
C LYS A 102 15.70 5.06 -2.07
N ARG A 103 16.98 5.14 -1.68
CA ARG A 103 17.40 4.95 -0.28
C ARG A 103 17.06 6.13 0.63
N GLY A 104 16.71 7.28 0.05
CA GLY A 104 16.36 8.51 0.76
C GLY A 104 15.12 9.16 0.14
N GLY A 105 14.67 10.25 0.76
CA GLY A 105 13.51 11.02 0.34
C GLY A 105 12.50 11.18 1.47
N GLU A 106 11.34 11.73 1.14
CA GLU A 106 10.29 12.09 2.09
C GLU A 106 9.65 10.88 2.78
N LEU A 107 9.85 9.66 2.27
CA LEU A 107 9.43 8.41 2.93
C LEU A 107 10.55 7.72 3.72
N ALA A 108 11.76 8.29 3.79
CA ALA A 108 12.83 7.78 4.64
C ALA A 108 12.61 8.12 6.13
N ILE A 109 11.34 8.12 6.55
CA ILE A 109 10.89 8.45 7.89
C ILE A 109 10.95 7.19 8.75
N GLU A 110 11.36 7.36 10.00
CA GLU A 110 11.42 6.30 10.99
C GLU A 110 10.02 5.80 11.38
N ILE A 111 9.90 4.48 11.54
CA ILE A 111 8.70 3.80 12.01
C ILE A 111 9.05 2.98 13.26
N ASN A 112 8.14 2.95 14.23
CA ASN A 112 8.34 2.28 15.51
C ASN A 112 7.32 1.16 15.68
N ARG A 113 7.78 -0.04 16.03
CA ARG A 113 6.90 -1.19 16.28
C ARG A 113 6.07 -0.96 17.52
N ILE A 114 4.76 -1.11 17.40
CA ILE A 114 3.81 -1.00 18.51
C ILE A 114 3.28 -2.36 18.96
N SER A 115 3.23 -3.33 18.05
CA SER A 115 2.77 -4.68 18.38
C SER A 115 3.41 -5.72 17.47
N LYS A 116 3.52 -6.93 18.00
CA LYS A 116 4.00 -8.11 17.29
C LYS A 116 3.11 -9.28 17.68
N ASN A 117 2.62 -10.01 16.67
CA ASN A 117 1.98 -11.31 16.86
C ASN A 117 2.68 -12.35 15.97
N ALA A 118 2.14 -13.57 15.92
CA ALA A 118 2.73 -14.65 15.14
C ALA A 118 2.75 -14.35 13.64
N ASN A 119 1.76 -13.61 13.14
CA ASN A 119 1.50 -13.44 11.71
C ASN A 119 1.94 -12.08 11.16
N ASN A 120 2.12 -11.09 12.02
CA ASN A 120 2.45 -9.72 11.63
C ASN A 120 3.11 -8.91 12.75
N SER A 121 3.76 -7.83 12.33
CA SER A 121 4.29 -6.76 13.17
C SER A 121 3.69 -5.44 12.73
N THR A 122 3.11 -4.69 13.66
CA THR A 122 2.49 -3.40 13.37
C THR A 122 3.37 -2.27 13.86
N TYR A 123 3.52 -1.24 13.03
CA TYR A 123 4.35 -0.08 13.23
C TYR A 123 3.52 1.19 13.11
N VAL A 124 3.87 2.19 13.90
CA VAL A 124 3.35 3.55 13.80
C VAL A 124 4.43 4.46 13.22
N CYS A 125 4.03 5.40 12.38
CA CYS A 125 4.88 6.48 11.93
C CYS A 125 4.55 7.74 12.74
N PRO A 126 5.47 8.30 13.54
CA PRO A 126 5.18 9.51 14.32
C PRO A 126 4.90 10.74 13.45
N ASN A 127 5.39 10.76 12.21
CA ASN A 127 5.34 11.93 11.33
C ASN A 127 4.30 11.83 10.22
N LEU A 128 3.59 10.70 10.10
CA LEU A 128 2.55 10.49 9.08
C LEU A 128 1.35 9.78 9.70
N PRO A 129 0.11 10.12 9.32
CA PRO A 129 -1.11 9.50 9.84
C PRO A 129 -1.35 8.11 9.21
N ILE A 130 -0.36 7.22 9.32
CA ILE A 130 -0.40 5.86 8.78
C ILE A 130 -0.06 4.83 9.83
N THR A 131 -0.67 3.66 9.65
CA THR A 131 -0.27 2.42 10.32
C THR A 131 0.32 1.48 9.28
N ILE A 132 1.47 0.89 9.61
CA ILE A 132 2.18 -0.05 8.72
C ILE A 132 2.15 -1.42 9.37
N THR A 133 1.61 -2.40 8.65
CA THR A 133 1.55 -3.79 9.08
C THR A 133 2.44 -4.63 8.18
N LEU A 134 3.55 -5.11 8.72
CA LEU A 134 4.44 -6.07 8.07
C LEU A 134 3.98 -7.48 8.34
N LEU A 135 3.89 -8.29 7.30
CA LEU A 135 3.34 -9.64 7.37
C LEU A 135 4.48 -10.65 7.41
N HIS A 136 4.36 -11.59 8.34
CA HIS A 136 5.33 -12.65 8.50
C HIS A 136 5.04 -13.73 7.45
N THR A 137 6.07 -14.10 6.69
CA THR A 137 5.97 -15.21 5.74
C THR A 137 6.48 -16.50 6.39
N LYS A 138 6.25 -17.66 5.77
CA LYS A 138 6.78 -18.94 6.24
C LYS A 138 8.30 -18.95 6.38
N LYS A 139 9.02 -18.14 5.60
CA LYS A 139 10.47 -17.96 5.73
C LYS A 139 10.86 -17.20 7.01
N ASN A 140 9.92 -16.43 7.57
CA ASN A 140 10.12 -15.49 8.67
C ASN A 140 9.27 -15.84 9.91
N LEU A 141 8.89 -17.12 10.07
CA LEU A 141 7.96 -17.62 11.11
C LEU A 141 8.37 -17.25 12.55
N ASN A 142 9.65 -16.98 12.81
CA ASN A 142 10.12 -16.61 14.14
C ASN A 142 10.11 -15.09 14.42
N GLY A 143 9.75 -14.26 13.43
CA GLY A 143 9.66 -12.80 13.56
C GLY A 143 10.94 -12.14 14.08
N MET A 144 12.10 -12.82 13.98
CA MET A 144 13.40 -12.32 14.47
C MET A 144 14.01 -11.30 13.51
N GLU A 145 13.61 -11.30 12.24
CA GLU A 145 14.15 -10.38 11.24
C GLU A 145 13.57 -8.96 11.34
N TYR A 146 12.36 -8.82 11.87
CA TYR A 146 11.72 -7.51 11.95
C TYR A 146 12.20 -6.77 13.20
N GLN A 147 12.98 -5.71 12.97
CA GLN A 147 13.51 -4.84 14.00
C GLN A 147 12.41 -3.99 14.65
N ASP A 148 12.66 -3.50 15.87
CA ASP A 148 11.73 -2.59 16.55
C ASP A 148 11.61 -1.23 15.86
N LYS A 149 12.64 -0.84 15.12
CA LYS A 149 12.72 0.39 14.34
C LYS A 149 13.00 0.07 12.88
N GLY A 150 12.50 0.91 11.99
CA GLY A 150 12.75 0.81 10.55
C GLY A 150 12.40 2.10 9.84
N SER A 151 12.25 2.05 8.52
CA SER A 151 11.73 3.16 7.74
C SER A 151 10.54 2.73 6.88
N VAL A 152 9.71 3.69 6.46
CA VAL A 152 8.57 3.42 5.55
C VAL A 152 9.07 2.78 4.25
N ILE A 153 10.17 3.29 3.70
CA ILE A 153 10.85 2.71 2.52
C ILE A 153 11.23 1.25 2.75
N ALA A 154 11.92 0.96 3.86
CA ALA A 154 12.33 -0.41 4.17
C ALA A 154 11.12 -1.34 4.28
N ALA A 155 10.02 -0.87 4.87
CA ALA A 155 8.77 -1.61 4.93
C ALA A 155 8.21 -1.88 3.53
N ILE A 156 8.04 -0.88 2.67
CA ILE A 156 7.51 -1.05 1.29
C ILE A 156 8.31 -2.11 0.52
N GLU A 157 9.64 -2.05 0.60
CA GLU A 157 10.55 -2.92 -0.13
C GLU A 157 10.59 -4.38 0.37
N THR A 158 9.99 -4.68 1.53
CA THR A 158 9.82 -6.09 1.94
C THR A 158 8.82 -6.85 1.06
N TYR A 159 7.96 -6.14 0.31
CA TYR A 159 6.85 -6.70 -0.46
C TYR A 159 5.96 -7.65 0.37
N GLN A 160 5.79 -7.35 1.66
CA GLN A 160 4.86 -8.00 2.57
C GLN A 160 4.24 -6.97 3.52
N THR A 161 3.81 -5.84 2.96
CA THR A 161 3.45 -4.65 3.73
C THR A 161 2.04 -4.22 3.41
N ILE A 162 1.30 -3.85 4.45
CA ILE A 162 0.02 -3.16 4.36
C ILE A 162 0.20 -1.80 5.01
N ILE A 163 -0.15 -0.75 4.29
CA ILE A 163 -0.17 0.62 4.75
C ILE A 163 -1.64 1.02 4.81
N THR A 164 -2.08 1.46 5.98
CA THR A 164 -3.47 1.85 6.21
C THR A 164 -3.48 3.29 6.69
N MET A 165 -4.38 4.08 6.11
CA MET A 165 -4.61 5.45 6.55
C MET A 165 -5.30 5.43 7.92
N ASN A 166 -4.79 6.21 8.86
CA ASN A 166 -5.49 6.45 10.11
C ASN A 166 -6.70 7.35 9.83
N LYS A 167 -7.82 7.08 10.50
CA LYS A 167 -9.05 7.88 10.37
C LYS A 167 -8.87 9.25 11.01
#